data_AF-A0A7C2N6T7-F1
#
_entry.id   AF-A0A7C2N6T7-F1
#
_cell.length_a   1.000
_cell.length_b   1.000
_cell.length_c   1.000
_cell.angle_alpha   90.00
_cell.angle_beta   90.00
_cell.angle_gamma   90.00
#
_symmetry.space_group_name_H-M   'P 1'
#
loop_
_entity.id
_entity.type
_entity.pdbx_description
1 polymer ?
#
loop_
_entity_poly.entity_id
_entity_poly.type
_entity_poly.pdbx_seq_one_letter_code
_entity_poly.pdbx_strand_id
1 'polypeptide(L)'
;MPICPRCQISMVCSKTISMGGVENKEIEWICNSDMVKAEIRHPVQYVYIEIGEEEEIEGGKKRVIEKQINGAELFVFYELL
;
A
#
# COMPACT_ATOMS: atom_id res chain seq x y z
N MET A 1 8.27 -6.33 3.58
CA MET A 1 8.65 -5.05 2.95
C MET A 1 8.36 -5.13 1.44
N PRO A 2 7.46 -4.29 0.91
CA PRO A 2 7.13 -4.25 -0.51
C PRO A 2 8.24 -3.58 -1.35
N ILE A 3 8.35 -4.00 -2.61
CA ILE A 3 9.20 -3.37 -3.63
C ILE A 3 8.32 -2.41 -4.44
N CYS A 4 8.81 -1.19 -4.70
CA CYS A 4 8.07 -0.23 -5.52
C CYS A 4 7.94 -0.76 -6.96
N PRO A 5 6.72 -0.81 -7.54
CA PRO A 5 6.52 -1.32 -8.89
C PRO A 5 7.14 -0.45 -9.99
N ARG A 6 7.45 0.82 -9.72
CA ARG A 6 8.08 1.74 -10.69
C ARG A 6 9.60 1.66 -10.67
N CYS A 7 10.21 1.97 -9.53
CA CYS A 7 11.67 2.07 -9.43
C CYS A 7 12.36 0.76 -9.01
N GLN A 8 11.58 -0.28 -8.62
CA GLN A 8 12.08 -1.59 -8.20
C GLN A 8 12.99 -1.56 -6.96
N ILE A 9 12.90 -0.50 -6.16
CA ILE A 9 13.63 -0.33 -4.89
C ILE A 9 12.70 -0.70 -3.72
N SER A 10 13.29 -1.23 -2.64
CA SER A 10 12.61 -1.46 -1.36
C SER A 10 12.00 -0.18 -0.79
N MET A 11 10.72 -0.25 -0.45
CA MET A 11 9.99 0.87 0.14
C MET A 11 10.26 0.98 1.66
N VAL A 12 10.11 2.18 2.21
CA VAL A 12 10.33 2.44 3.65
C VAL A 12 8.99 2.44 4.37
N CYS A 13 8.92 1.76 5.51
CA CYS A 13 7.70 1.73 6.34
C CYS A 13 7.38 3.15 6.86
N SER A 14 6.17 3.63 6.59
CA SER A 14 5.66 4.92 7.07
C SER A 14 4.71 4.78 8.24
N LYS A 15 4.03 3.63 8.37
CA LYS A 15 3.04 3.41 9.43
C LYS A 15 3.02 1.97 9.92
N THR A 16 2.97 1.83 11.24
CA THR A 16 2.78 0.56 11.93
C THR A 16 1.51 0.60 12.79
N ILE A 17 1.01 -0.58 13.14
CA ILE A 17 -0.05 -0.75 14.15
C ILE A 17 0.36 -1.78 15.19
N SER A 18 -0.15 -1.61 16.40
CA SER A 18 -0.06 -2.59 17.48
C SER A 18 -1.46 -2.80 18.05
N MET A 19 -1.97 -4.03 17.98
CA MET A 19 -3.33 -4.37 18.42
C MET A 19 -3.44 -5.86 18.75
N GLY A 20 -4.09 -6.21 19.87
CA GLY A 20 -4.53 -7.57 20.16
C GLY A 20 -3.45 -8.65 20.07
N GLY A 21 -2.28 -8.44 20.68
CA GLY A 21 -1.15 -9.38 20.62
C GLY A 21 -0.30 -9.29 19.35
N VAL A 22 -0.62 -8.37 18.45
CA VAL A 22 0.24 -7.97 17.32
C VAL A 22 0.97 -6.70 17.71
N GLU A 23 2.30 -6.69 17.58
CA GLU A 23 3.15 -5.54 17.88
C GLU A 23 3.88 -5.06 16.62
N ASN A 24 3.89 -3.74 16.42
CA ASN A 24 4.68 -3.05 15.39
C ASN A 24 4.49 -3.62 13.97
N LYS A 25 3.28 -4.09 13.65
CA LYS A 25 2.97 -4.59 12.32
C LYS A 25 2.97 -3.42 11.34
N GLU A 26 3.87 -3.47 10.37
CA GLU A 26 3.91 -2.54 9.24
C GLU A 26 2.63 -2.67 8.42
N ILE A 27 2.00 -1.55 8.08
CA ILE A 27 0.76 -1.52 7.27
C ILE A 27 0.85 -0.55 6.10
N GLU A 28 1.88 0.28 6.06
CA GLU A 28 2.04 1.32 5.06
C GLU A 28 3.51 1.58 4.77
N TRP A 29 3.83 1.78 3.49
CA TRP A 29 5.16 2.11 3.01
C TRP A 29 5.11 3.20 1.97
N ILE A 30 6.20 3.96 1.88
CA ILE A 30 6.41 5.02 0.89
C ILE A 30 7.69 4.72 0.10
N CYS A 31 7.66 5.01 -1.19
CA CYS A 31 8.86 5.02 -2.01
C CYS A 31 9.62 6.32 -1.77
N ASN A 32 10.94 6.26 -1.62
CA ASN A 32 11.77 7.46 -1.48
C ASN A 32 12.17 8.09 -2.82
N SER A 33 11.90 7.42 -3.93
CA SER A 33 12.35 7.82 -5.28
C SER A 33 11.22 8.36 -6.16
N ASP A 34 9.96 8.08 -5.81
CA ASP A 34 8.78 8.49 -6.55
C ASP A 34 7.58 8.66 -5.60
N MET A 35 6.44 9.04 -6.16
CA MET A 35 5.20 9.30 -5.41
C MET A 35 4.35 8.04 -5.18
N VAL A 36 4.97 6.85 -5.13
CA VAL A 36 4.27 5.59 -4.89
C VAL A 36 4.19 5.27 -3.40
N LYS A 37 3.00 4.88 -2.99
CA LYS A 37 2.67 4.40 -1.65
C LYS A 37 2.15 2.97 -1.72
N ALA A 38 2.43 2.16 -0.70
CA ALA A 38 1.86 0.83 -0.55
C ALA A 38 1.10 0.73 0.77
N GLU A 39 -0.04 0.05 0.78
CA GLU A 39 -0.84 -0.22 1.99
C GLU A 39 -1.22 -1.70 2.04
N ILE A 40 -1.27 -2.27 3.25
CA ILE A 40 -1.95 -3.56 3.46
C ILE A 40 -3.46 -3.31 3.53
N ARG A 41 -4.20 -4.13 2.77
CA ARG A 41 -5.66 -4.24 2.84
C ARG A 41 -6.04 -5.68 3.18
N HIS A 42 -7.31 -5.88 3.55
CA HIS A 42 -7.80 -7.22 3.83
C HIS A 42 -7.93 -8.00 2.50
N PRO A 43 -7.46 -9.27 2.38
CA PRO A 43 -7.48 -10.00 1.12
C PRO A 43 -8.87 -10.11 0.45
N VAL A 44 -9.94 -10.14 1.25
CA VAL A 44 -11.33 -10.13 0.75
C VAL A 44 -11.64 -8.89 -0.12
N GLN A 45 -10.89 -7.80 0.04
CA GLN A 45 -11.07 -6.57 -0.72
C GLN A 45 -10.48 -6.66 -2.14
N TYR A 46 -9.70 -7.71 -2.46
CA TYR A 46 -8.99 -7.81 -3.73
C TYR A 46 -9.88 -7.60 -4.96
N VAL A 47 -11.08 -8.18 -4.95
CA VAL A 47 -12.03 -8.12 -6.08
C VAL A 47 -12.74 -6.76 -6.20
N TYR A 48 -12.71 -5.95 -5.15
CA TYR A 48 -13.38 -4.64 -5.11
C TYR A 48 -12.45 -3.46 -5.37
N ILE A 49 -11.14 -3.72 -5.48
CA ILE A 49 -10.13 -2.69 -5.72
C ILE A 49 -9.73 -2.77 -7.18
N GLU A 50 -10.05 -1.75 -7.98
CA GLU A 50 -9.73 -1.73 -9.41
C GLU A 50 -8.44 -0.94 -9.68
N ILE A 51 -7.61 -1.43 -10.61
CA ILE A 51 -6.45 -0.65 -11.06
C ILE A 51 -6.97 0.57 -11.83
N GLY A 52 -6.51 1.76 -11.46
CA GLY A 52 -6.98 3.03 -11.98
C GLY A 52 -8.04 3.71 -11.12
N GLU A 53 -8.58 3.03 -10.10
CA GLU A 53 -9.53 3.62 -9.14
C GLU A 53 -8.87 4.75 -8.36
N GLU A 54 -9.59 5.87 -8.19
CA GLU A 54 -9.15 7.02 -7.38
C GLU A 54 -9.82 6.99 -6.00
N GLU A 55 -9.01 7.09 -4.95
CA GLU A 55 -9.47 7.26 -3.57
C GLU A 55 -9.16 8.71 -3.12
N GLU A 56 -10.13 9.37 -2.48
CA GLU A 56 -9.87 10.61 -1.76
C GLU A 56 -9.10 10.33 -0.47
N ILE A 57 -8.08 11.14 -0.19
CA ILE A 57 -7.30 11.10 1.04
C ILE A 57 -7.17 12.49 1.63
N GLU A 58 -6.80 12.58 2.92
CA GLU A 58 -6.49 13.88 3.53
C GLU A 58 -5.36 14.56 2.76
N GLY A 59 -5.69 15.68 2.10
CA GLY A 59 -4.72 16.49 1.38
C GLY A 59 -4.51 16.14 -0.10
N GLY A 60 -5.30 15.24 -0.69
CA GLY A 60 -5.20 14.98 -2.13
C GLY A 60 -6.00 13.77 -2.60
N LYS A 61 -5.57 13.20 -3.71
CA LYS A 61 -6.11 11.94 -4.22
C LYS A 61 -4.99 10.93 -4.34
N LYS A 62 -5.36 9.66 -4.39
CA LYS A 62 -4.44 8.60 -4.78
C LYS A 62 -5.12 7.67 -5.76
N ARG A 63 -4.36 7.12 -6.68
CA ARG A 63 -4.85 6.21 -7.71
C ARG A 63 -4.21 4.85 -7.56
N VAL A 64 -5.01 3.79 -7.55
CA VAL A 64 -4.52 2.41 -7.53
C VAL A 64 -3.73 2.13 -8.81
N ILE A 65 -2.47 1.71 -8.68
CA ILE A 65 -1.62 1.37 -9.83
C ILE A 65 -1.31 -0.12 -9.91
N GLU A 66 -1.32 -0.82 -8.78
CA GLU A 66 -1.05 -2.25 -8.72
C GLU A 66 -1.65 -2.86 -7.44
N LYS A 67 -1.96 -4.15 -7.49
CA LYS A 67 -2.34 -4.95 -6.32
C LYS A 67 -1.71 -6.33 -6.40
N GLN A 68 -1.17 -6.81 -5.28
CA GLN A 68 -0.54 -8.12 -5.19
C GLN A 68 -0.96 -8.82 -3.89
N ILE A 69 -1.10 -10.14 -3.95
CA ILE A 69 -1.29 -10.97 -2.74
C ILE A 69 0.03 -11.65 -2.44
N ASN A 70 0.51 -11.51 -1.21
CA ASN A 70 1.66 -12.24 -0.70
C ASN A 70 1.28 -12.90 0.63
N GLY A 71 1.27 -14.23 0.66
CA GLY A 71 0.73 -14.99 1.80
C GLY A 71 -0.73 -14.64 2.07
N ALA A 72 -1.01 -14.15 3.29
CA ALA A 72 -2.34 -13.76 3.74
C ALA A 72 -2.58 -12.24 3.65
N GLU A 73 -1.74 -11.51 2.93
CA GLU A 73 -1.78 -10.05 2.87
C GLU A 73 -2.01 -9.57 1.44
N LEU A 74 -2.91 -8.60 1.30
CA LEU A 74 -3.09 -7.86 0.06
C LEU A 74 -2.34 -6.55 0.17
N PHE A 75 -1.33 -6.38 -0.68
CA PHE A 75 -0.65 -5.11 -0.87
C PHE A 75 -1.30 -4.36 -2.02
N VAL A 76 -1.68 -3.11 -1.78
CA VAL A 76 -2.22 -2.21 -2.79
C VAL A 76 -1.27 -1.04 -2.93
N PHE A 77 -0.85 -0.79 -4.16
CA PHE A 77 0.04 0.30 -4.51
C PHE A 77 -0.75 1.44 -5.12
N TYR A 78 -0.44 2.65 -4.69
CA TYR A 78 -1.07 3.87 -5.15
C TYR A 78 -0.03 4.86 -5.65
N GLU A 79 -0.37 5.60 -6.69
CA GLU A 79 0.28 6.86 -7.03
C GLU A 79 -0.46 8.01 -6.35
N LEU A 80 0.27 8.89 -5.66
CA LEU A 80 -0.28 10.12 -5.09
C LEU A 80 -0.48 11.17 -6.20
N LEU A 81 -1.64 11.82 -6.20
CA LEU A 81 -2.09 12.82 -7.18
C LEU A 81 -2.29 14.20 -6.54
#